data_AF-A0A521PFX7-F1
#
_entry.id   AF-A0A521PFX7-F1
#
_cell.length_a   1.000
_cell.length_b   1.000
_cell.length_c   1.000
_cell.angle_alpha   90.00
_cell.angle_beta   90.00
_cell.angle_gamma   90.00
#
_symmetry.space_group_name_H-M   'P 1'
#
loop_
_entity.id
_entity.type
_entity.pdbx_description
1 polymer ?
#
loop_
_entity_poly.entity_id
_entity_poly.type
_entity_poly.pdbx_seq_one_letter_code
_entity_poly.pdbx_strand_id
1 'polypeptide(L)' 'MTVLSVRGPIFHSPGDEGAFFWWLKKIAAVQRASNRGRNVEIQLRPGKASSDELRELRSLFHRYGMDTSDLEELGR' A
#
# COMPACT_ATOMS: atom_id res chain seq x y z
N MET A 1 14.70 -5.86 4.88
CA MET A 1 13.67 -5.40 3.92
C MET A 1 12.33 -5.81 4.49
N THR A 2 11.39 -4.89 4.61
CA THR A 2 10.06 -5.16 5.16
C THR A 2 9.08 -5.31 4.01
N VAL A 3 8.36 -6.43 3.97
CA VAL A 3 7.29 -6.69 3.00
C VAL A 3 5.98 -6.74 3.76
N LEU A 4 5.07 -5.84 3.41
CA LEU A 4 3.70 -5.85 3.88
C LEU A 4 2.87 -6.67 2.88
N SER A 5 2.15 -7.68 3.36
CA SER A 5 1.24 -8.48 2.55
C SER A 5 -0.18 -8.27 3.08
N VAL A 6 -0.96 -7.44 2.40
CA VAL A 6 -2.34 -7.11 2.81
C VAL A 6 -3.34 -7.63 1.80
N ARG A 7 -4.56 -7.90 2.25
CA ARG A 7 -5.66 -8.24 1.36
C ARG A 7 -5.90 -7.09 0.38
N GLY A 8 -5.79 -7.41 -0.91
CA GLY A 8 -5.95 -6.43 -1.99
C GLY A 8 -7.40 -6.07 -2.25
N PRO A 9 -7.65 -4.91 -2.87
CA PRO A 9 -8.99 -4.52 -3.29
C PRO A 9 -9.43 -5.35 -4.50
N ILE A 10 -10.74 -5.35 -4.75
CA ILE A 10 -11.29 -5.90 -5.99
C ILE A 10 -11.32 -4.76 -7.01
N PHE A 11 -10.45 -4.82 -8.01
CA PHE A 11 -10.44 -3.84 -9.09
C PHE A 11 -11.56 -4.12 -10.08
N HIS A 12 -12.31 -3.08 -10.46
CA HIS A 12 -13.42 -3.20 -11.42
C HIS A 12 -13.01 -2.80 -12.85
N SER A 13 -11.79 -2.30 -13.05
CA SER A 13 -11.22 -2.03 -14.38
C SER A 13 -9.69 -1.98 -14.34
N PRO A 14 -9.01 -2.19 -15.48
CA PRO A 14 -7.55 -2.04 -15.57
C PRO A 14 -7.06 -0.62 -15.25
N GLY A 15 -7.88 0.41 -15.55
CA GLY A 15 -7.56 1.79 -15.23
C GLY A 15 -7.56 2.07 -13.73
N ASP A 16 -8.51 1.46 -13.01
CA ASP A 16 -8.61 1.54 -11.55
C ASP A 16 -7.44 0.84 -10.85
N GLU A 17 -7.08 -0.37 -11.31
CA GLU A 17 -5.86 -1.06 -10.87
C GLU A 17 -4.60 -0.22 -11.15
N GLY A 18 -4.52 0.38 -12.33
CA GLY A 18 -3.43 1.27 -12.71
C GLY A 18 -3.32 2.49 -11.79
N ALA A 19 -4.44 3.14 -11.46
CA ALA A 19 -4.49 4.29 -10.57
C ALA A 19 -4.01 3.94 -9.15
N PHE A 20 -4.45 2.79 -8.62
CA PHE A 20 -4.02 2.27 -7.33
C PHE A 20 -2.49 2.14 -7.26
N PHE A 21 -1.90 1.40 -8.18
CA PHE A 21 -0.46 1.17 -8.19
C PHE A 21 0.34 2.44 -8.54
N TRP A 22 -0.24 3.35 -9.31
CA TRP A 22 0.38 4.64 -9.60
C TRP A 22 0.50 5.49 -8.35
N TRP A 23 -0.58 5.63 -7.57
CA TRP A 23 -0.55 6.34 -6.28
C TRP A 23 0.38 5.66 -5.29
N LEU A 24 0.33 4.34 -5.17
CA LEU A 24 1.17 3.60 -4.23
C LEU A 24 2.67 3.81 -4.50
N LYS A 25 3.08 3.87 -5.78
CA LYS A 25 4.46 4.16 -6.19
C LYS A 25 4.91 5.61 -5.95
N LYS A 26 3.99 6.54 -5.69
CA LYS A 26 4.32 7.95 -5.37
C LYS A 26 4.69 8.15 -3.91
N ILE A 27 4.35 7.21 -3.03
CA ILE A 27 4.71 7.25 -1.62
C ILE A 27 6.20 6.86 -1.50
N ALA A 28 7.04 7.77 -0.99
CA ALA A 28 8.49 7.58 -1.00
C ALA A 28 8.96 6.35 -0.21
N ALA A 29 8.28 6.02 0.89
CA ALA A 29 8.49 4.80 1.67
C ALA A 29 8.28 3.51 0.87
N VAL A 30 7.51 3.54 -0.23
CA VAL A 30 7.26 2.36 -1.07
C VAL A 30 8.41 2.18 -2.07
N GLN A 31 9.08 1.04 -2.00
CA GLN A 31 10.09 0.62 -2.96
C GLN A 31 9.46 -0.05 -4.18
N ARG A 32 8.50 -0.95 -3.93
CA ARG A 32 7.82 -1.73 -4.97
C ARG A 32 6.44 -2.14 -4.46
N ALA A 33 5.50 -2.31 -5.38
CA ALA A 33 4.22 -2.94 -5.09
C ALA A 33 3.77 -3.82 -6.26
N SER A 34 3.12 -4.94 -5.94
CA SER A 34 2.58 -5.87 -6.93
C SER A 34 1.40 -6.66 -6.38
N ASN A 35 0.52 -7.08 -7.28
CA ASN A 35 -0.50 -8.07 -6.97
C ASN A 35 0.11 -9.46 -6.84
N ARG A 36 -0.30 -10.19 -5.81
CA ARG A 36 0.01 -11.62 -5.61
C ARG A 36 -1.27 -12.35 -5.20
N GLY A 37 -1.94 -12.93 -6.18
CA GLY A 37 -3.24 -13.57 -5.98
C GLY A 37 -4.29 -12.55 -5.51
N ARG A 38 -4.80 -12.72 -4.27
CA ARG A 38 -5.78 -11.81 -3.65
C ARG A 38 -5.14 -10.75 -2.76
N ASN A 39 -3.81 -10.72 -2.69
CA ASN A 39 -3.07 -9.81 -1.82
C ASN A 39 -2.29 -8.80 -2.65
N VAL A 40 -2.05 -7.64 -2.05
CA VAL A 40 -1.06 -6.66 -2.51
C VAL A 40 0.17 -6.83 -1.65
N GLU A 41 1.30 -7.12 -2.29
CA GLU A 41 2.61 -7.10 -1.64
C GLU A 41 3.24 -5.73 -1.84
N ILE A 42 3.58 -5.08 -0.74
CA ILE A 42 4.19 -3.75 -0.70
C ILE A 42 5.55 -3.89 -0.05
N GLN A 43 6.58 -3.67 -0.84
CA GLN A 43 7.95 -3.64 -0.36
C GLN A 43 8.29 -2.22 0.08
N LEU A 44 8.67 -2.07 1.35
CA LEU A 44 9.07 -0.78 1.90
C LEU A 44 10.58 -0.58 1.79
N ARG A 45 10.98 0.68 1.59
CA ARG A 45 12.37 1.09 1.66
C ARG A 45 12.91 0.90 3.09
N PRO A 46 14.22 0.66 3.26
CA PRO A 46 14.83 0.65 4.59
C PRO A 46 14.65 2.00 5.28
N GLY A 47 14.29 1.98 6.57
CA GLY A 47 14.02 3.16 7.38
C GLY A 47 12.61 3.16 7.96
N LYS A 48 12.29 4.15 8.80
CA LYS A 48 10.92 4.37 9.27
C LYS A 48 10.18 5.23 8.25
N ALA A 49 8.95 4.85 7.91
CA ALA A 49 8.06 5.71 7.17
C ALA A 49 7.71 6.94 8.02
N SER A 50 7.72 8.12 7.40
CA SER A 50 7.26 9.35 8.04
C SER A 50 5.76 9.30 8.32
N SER A 51 5.31 10.18 9.21
CA SER A 51 3.87 10.35 9.51
C SER A 51 3.04 10.67 8.27
N ASP A 52 3.61 11.41 7.31
CA ASP A 52 2.90 11.79 6.09
C ASP A 52 2.79 10.61 5.13
N GLU A 53 3.85 9.81 4.99
CA GLU A 53 3.80 8.59 4.17
C GLU A 53 2.83 7.55 4.74
N LEU A 54 2.78 7.40 6.07
CA LEU A 54 1.78 6.55 6.73
C LEU A 54 0.35 7.08 6.50
N ARG A 55 0.16 8.40 6.50
CA ARG A 55 -1.13 9.03 6.18
C ARG A 55 -1.54 8.78 4.74
N GLU A 56 -0.61 8.87 3.79
CA GLU A 56 -0.86 8.56 2.37
C GLU A 56 -1.24 7.09 2.19
N LEU A 57 -0.51 6.16 2.81
CA LEU A 57 -0.84 4.73 2.79
C LEU A 57 -2.24 4.46 3.35
N ARG A 58 -2.56 5.04 4.52
CA ARG A 58 -3.87 4.89 5.15
C ARG A 58 -4.99 5.45 4.29
N SER A 59 -4.78 6.62 3.69
CA SER A 59 -5.77 7.27 2.82
C SER A 59 -6.02 6.46 1.56
N LEU A 60 -4.97 5.89 0.96
CA LEU A 60 -5.08 5.02 -0.20
C LEU A 60 -5.81 3.72 0.15
N PHE A 61 -5.46 3.07 1.26
CA PHE A 61 -6.13 1.84 1.69
C PHE A 61 -7.61 2.08 1.97
N HIS A 62 -7.94 3.19 2.64
CA HIS A 62 -9.31 3.58 2.89
C HIS A 62 -10.10 3.81 1.59
N ARG A 63 -9.51 4.51 0.60
CA ARG A 63 -10.14 4.76 -0.71
C ARG A 63 -10.52 3.47 -1.44
N TYR A 64 -9.70 2.43 -1.31
CA TYR A 64 -9.89 1.15 -1.97
C TYR A 64 -10.59 0.09 -1.08
N GLY A 65 -11.10 0.49 0.09
CA GLY A 65 -11.79 -0.42 1.01
C GLY A 65 -10.90 -1.54 1.58
N MET A 66 -9.59 -1.30 1.66
CA MET A 66 -8.63 -2.24 2.22
C MET A 66 -8.61 -2.17 3.75
N ASP A 67 -8.29 -3.29 4.39
CA ASP A 67 -8.07 -3.34 5.83
C ASP A 67 -6.81 -2.55 6.21
N THR A 68 -6.92 -1.66 7.20
CA THR A 68 -5.83 -0.80 7.67
C THR A 68 -5.19 -1.28 8.96
N SER A 69 -5.65 -2.37 9.56
CA SER A 69 -5.19 -2.87 10.87
C SER A 69 -3.70 -3.22 10.82
N ASP A 70 -3.24 -3.79 9.70
CA ASP A 70 -1.84 -4.17 9.49
C ASP A 70 -0.91 -2.95 9.29
N LEU A 71 -1.44 -1.75 9.07
CA LEU A 71 -0.63 -0.52 8.95
C LEU A 71 -0.20 0.05 10.31
N GLU A 72 -0.88 -0.29 11.40
CA GLU A 72 -0.54 0.24 12.73
C GLU A 72 0.85 -0.25 13.21
N GLU A 73 1.29 -1.42 12.75
CA GLU A 73 2.60 -1.97 13.07
C GLU A 73 3.76 -1.23 12.36
N LEU A 74 3.50 -0.58 11.22
CA LEU A 74 4.53 0.15 10.47
C LEU A 74 4.93 1.49 11.11
N GLY A 75 4.11 2.03 12.01
CA GLY A 75 4.34 3.31 12.67
C GLY A 75 5.04 3.24 14.03
N ARG A 76 5.22 2.04 14.60
CA ARG A 76 5.95 1.84 15.87
C ARG A 76 7.46 1.69 15.61
#